data_AF-A0A075I7W5-F1
#
_entry.id   AF-A0A075I7W5-F1
#
_cell.length_a   1.000
_cell.length_b   1.000
_cell.length_c   1.000
_cell.angle_alpha   90.00
_cell.angle_beta   90.00
_cell.angle_gamma   90.00
#
_symmetry.space_group_name_H-M   'P 1'
#
loop_
_entity.id
_entity.type
_entity.pdbx_description
1 polymer ?
#
loop_
_entity_poly.entity_id
_entity_poly.type
_entity_poly.pdbx_seq_one_letter_code
_entity_poly.pdbx_strand_id
1 'polypeptide(L)' 'MKYLCRTCKVVCKDMIEHVKKDHKFSDKQIERSLETNPDSFKNGFEEIK' A
#
# COMPACT_ATOMS: atom_id res chain seq x y z
N MET A 1 12.51 -2.17 -3.22
CA MET A 1 12.38 -0.77 -2.75
C MET A 1 11.74 -0.79 -1.38
N LYS A 2 11.99 0.22 -0.53
CA LYS A 2 11.29 0.37 0.74
C LYS A 2 10.26 1.49 0.60
N TYR A 3 9.14 1.36 1.29
CA TYR A 3 8.01 2.28 1.21
C TYR A 3 7.65 2.75 2.62
N LEU A 4 7.60 4.06 2.86
CA LEU A 4 7.06 4.61 4.09
C LEU A 4 5.55 4.72 3.94
N CYS A 5 4.77 4.01 4.75
CA CYS A 5 3.34 4.29 4.85
C CYS A 5 3.16 5.66 5.50
N ARG A 6 2.53 6.62 4.81
CA ARG A 6 2.34 7.98 5.34
C ARG A 6 1.42 8.02 6.56
N THR A 7 0.44 7.12 6.59
CA THR A 7 -0.55 7.03 7.67
C THR A 7 0.07 6.39 8.91
N CYS A 8 0.71 5.24 8.74
CA CYS A 8 1.27 4.47 9.85
C CYS A 8 2.68 4.92 10.26
N LYS A 9 3.34 5.73 9.42
CA LYS A 9 4.74 6.17 9.58
C LYS A 9 5.73 5.00 9.77
N VAL A 10 5.40 3.84 9.20
CA VAL A 10 6.25 2.64 9.23
C VAL A 10 6.84 2.36 7.86
N VAL A 11 8.08 1.87 7.87
CA VAL A 11 8.78 1.45 6.65
C VAL A 11 8.43 0.01 6.34
N CYS A 12 7.91 -0.20 5.13
CA CYS A 12 7.44 -1.48 4.61
C CYS A 12 8.25 -1.86 3.37
N LYS A 13 8.41 -3.16 3.13
CA LYS A 13 9.01 -3.64 1.86
C LYS A 13 7.99 -3.75 0.75
N ASP A 14 6.73 -3.98 1.12
CA ASP A 14 5.63 -4.19 0.21
C ASP A 14 4.41 -3.38 0.67
N MET A 15 3.89 -2.53 -0.21
CA MET A 15 2.74 -1.67 0.09
C MET A 15 1.45 -2.49 0.25
N ILE A 16 1.29 -3.53 -0.58
CA ILE A 16 0.09 -4.36 -0.64
C ILE A 16 -0.01 -5.23 0.60
N GLU A 17 1.10 -5.86 1.00
CA GLU A 17 1.15 -6.65 2.23
C GLU A 17 0.85 -5.77 3.46
N HIS A 18 1.35 -4.52 3.48
CA HIS A 18 1.06 -3.57 4.56
C HIS A 18 -0.42 -3.22 4.63
N VAL A 19 -1.06 -2.80 3.53
CA VAL A 19 -2.49 -2.46 3.58
C VAL A 19 -3.37 -3.66 3.88
N LYS A 20 -2.97 -4.86 3.47
CA LYS A 20 -3.68 -6.10 3.79
C LYS A 20 -3.60 -6.44 5.28
N LYS A 21 -2.42 -6.38 5.89
CA LYS A 21 -2.22 -6.75 7.30
C LYS A 21 -2.61 -5.64 8.28
N ASP A 22 -2.11 -4.43 8.05
CA ASP A 22 -2.20 -3.31 8.99
C ASP A 22 -3.53 -2.56 8.83
N HIS A 23 -3.97 -2.34 7.59
CA HIS A 23 -5.23 -1.66 7.29
C HIS A 23 -6.41 -2.62 7.08
N LYS A 24 -6.18 -3.94 7.17
CA LYS A 24 -7.20 -5.00 7.00
C LYS A 24 -7.97 -4.90 5.68
N PHE A 25 -7.33 -4.40 4.62
CA PHE A 25 -7.93 -4.42 3.29
C PHE A 25 -8.09 -5.87 2.82
N SER A 26 -9.25 -6.18 2.24
CA SER A 26 -9.47 -7.48 1.61
C SER A 26 -8.79 -7.53 0.24
N ASP A 27 -8.35 -8.71 -0.18
CA ASP A 27 -7.74 -8.93 -1.51
C ASP A 27 -8.61 -8.36 -2.64
N LYS A 28 -9.93 -8.62 -2.60
CA LYS A 28 -10.88 -8.11 -3.58
C LYS A 28 -10.93 -6.57 -3.65
N GLN A 29 -10.73 -5.88 -2.52
CA GLN A 29 -10.69 -4.42 -2.50
C GLN A 29 -9.38 -3.92 -3.12
N ILE A 30 -8.27 -4.59 -2.81
CA ILE A 30 -6.95 -4.27 -3.35
C ILE A 30 -6.95 -4.49 -4.87
N GLU A 31 -7.41 -5.64 -5.34
CA GLU A 31 -7.54 -5.96 -6.77
C GLU A 31 -8.37 -4.91 -7.47
N ARG A 32 -9.58 -4.61 -6.98
CA ARG A 32 -10.44 -3.57 -7.59
C ARG A 32 -9.77 -2.20 -7.64
N SER A 33 -9.07 -1.82 -6.58
CA SER A 33 -8.32 -0.56 -6.51
C SER A 33 -7.22 -0.52 -7.56
N LEU A 34 -6.47 -1.62 -7.73
CA LEU A 34 -5.40 -1.75 -8.73
C LEU A 34 -5.93 -1.84 -10.17
N GLU A 35 -7.06 -2.52 -10.38
CA GLU A 35 -7.74 -2.58 -11.68
C GLU A 35 -8.24 -1.20 -12.12
N THR A 36 -8.75 -0.41 -11.18
CA THR A 36 -9.22 0.95 -11.45
C THR A 36 -8.05 1.91 -11.63
N ASN A 37 -7.01 1.78 -10.82
CA ASN A 37 -5.80 2.58 -10.88
C ASN A 37 -4.60 1.79 -10.34
N PRO A 38 -3.61 1.43 -11.17
CA PRO A 38 -2.45 0.66 -10.71
C PRO A 38 -1.60 1.39 -9.65
N ASP A 39 -1.70 2.73 -9.57
CA ASP A 39 -1.02 3.56 -8.59
C ASP A 39 -1.92 3.93 -7.39
N SER A 40 -3.06 3.26 -7.19
CA SER A 40 -4.06 3.59 -6.15
C SER A 40 -3.44 3.74 -4.75
N PHE A 41 -2.52 2.84 -4.41
CA PHE A 41 -1.83 2.85 -3.12
C PHE A 41 -0.62 3.77 -3.10
N LYS A 42 0.00 4.05 -4.25
CA LYS A 42 1.27 4.78 -4.33
C LYS A 42 1.21 6.15 -3.68
N ASN A 43 0.08 6.86 -3.74
CA ASN A 43 -0.07 8.17 -3.09
C ASN A 43 0.00 8.11 -1.55
N GLY A 44 -0.40 6.98 -0.96
CA GLY A 44 -0.36 6.73 0.48
C GLY A 44 1.01 6.26 1.00
N PHE A 45 1.93 5.94 0.09
CA PHE A 45 3.27 5.49 0.42
C PHE A 45 4.31 6.44 -0.17
N GLU A 46 5.44 6.56 0.50
CA GLU A 46 6.59 7.30 -0.01
C GLU A 46 7.72 6.33 -0.28
N GLU A 47 8.27 6.36 -1.50
CA GLU A 47 9.41 5.54 -1.86
C GLU A 47 10.65 6.04 -1.12
N ILE A 48 11.24 5.17 -0.29
CA ILE A 48 12.48 5.45 0.43
C ILE A 48 13.59 4.64 -0.23
N LYS A 49 14.66 5.34 -0.64
CA LYS A 49 15.89 4.72 -1.14
C LYS A 49 16.67 4.05 -0.01
#